data_AF-U1WHN2-F1
#
_entry.id   AF-U1WHN2-F1
#
_cell.length_a   1.000
_cell.length_b   1.000
_cell.length_c   1.000
_cell.angle_alpha   90.00
_cell.angle_beta   90.00
_cell.angle_gamma   90.00
#
_symmetry.space_group_name_H-M   'P 1'
#
loop_
_entity.id
_entity.type
_entity.pdbx_description
1 polymer ?
#
loop_
_entity_poly.entity_id
_entity_poly.type
_entity_poly.pdbx_seq_one_letter_code
_entity_poly.pdbx_strand_id
1 'polypeptide(L)'
;MEKTYELSLTPLQIEVLLDSVRGFVDNKKLLHVPVAGGEIVGLPLTEEALAWLLNVCGQVDEKQSIVVQLASVDDERTKVNVRCPAGGEICTYEVLLAEFDEQ
;
A
#
# COMPACT_ATOMS: atom_id res chain seq x y z
N MET A 1 13.88 -6.62 -9.23
CA MET A 1 12.99 -7.78 -8.97
C MET A 1 11.56 -7.25 -8.94
N GLU A 2 10.59 -7.95 -9.54
CA GLU A 2 9.18 -7.53 -9.53
C GLU A 2 8.37 -8.44 -8.60
N LYS A 3 7.60 -7.85 -7.69
CA LYS A 3 6.70 -8.57 -6.78
C LYS A 3 5.30 -7.97 -6.87
N THR A 4 4.28 -8.81 -6.92
CA THR A 4 2.88 -8.39 -6.93
C THR A 4 2.17 -9.01 -5.73
N TYR A 5 1.41 -8.19 -5.01
CA TYR A 5 0.65 -8.55 -3.83
C TYR A 5 -0.81 -8.19 -4.04
N GLU A 6 -1.70 -9.13 -3.73
CA GLU A 6 -3.15 -8.92 -3.77
C GLU A 6 -3.67 -8.77 -2.34
N LEU A 7 -4.36 -7.67 -2.10
CA LEU A 7 -4.99 -7.34 -0.83
C LEU A 7 -6.50 -7.34 -1.00
N SER A 8 -7.22 -7.67 0.07
CA SER A 8 -8.67 -7.61 0.12
C SER A 8 -9.09 -6.83 1.36
N LEU A 9 -9.29 -5.52 1.19
CA LEU A 9 -9.51 -4.56 2.28
C LEU A 9 -10.87 -3.86 2.12
N THR A 10 -11.57 -3.63 3.22
CA THR A 10 -12.74 -2.72 3.27
C THR A 10 -12.27 -1.27 3.40
N PRO A 11 -13.14 -0.27 3.10
CA PRO A 11 -12.84 1.14 3.36
C PRO A 11 -12.38 1.41 4.80
N LEU A 12 -13.08 0.83 5.79
CA LEU A 12 -12.70 0.93 7.20
C LEU A 12 -11.29 0.39 7.48
N GLN A 13 -10.89 -0.71 6.83
CA GLN A 13 -9.52 -1.23 6.98
C GLN A 13 -8.49 -0.29 6.36
N ILE A 14 -8.82 0.37 5.25
CA ILE A 14 -7.96 1.38 4.62
C ILE A 14 -7.84 2.62 5.54
N GLU A 15 -8.93 3.07 6.16
CA GLU A 15 -8.92 4.15 7.15
C GLU A 15 -8.02 3.83 8.35
N VAL A 16 -8.13 2.61 8.90
CA VAL A 16 -7.27 2.17 10.00
C VAL A 16 -5.80 2.15 9.61
N LEU A 17 -5.47 1.74 8.38
CA LEU A 17 -4.10 1.80 7.87
C LEU A 17 -3.62 3.24 7.69
N LEU A 18 -4.48 4.13 7.17
CA LEU A 18 -4.18 5.55 7.00
C LEU A 18 -3.88 6.23 8.34
N ASP A 19 -4.73 6.00 9.34
CA ASP A 19 -4.54 6.51 10.69
C ASP A 19 -3.28 5.92 11.35
N SER A 20 -2.95 4.66 11.06
CA SER A 20 -1.71 4.05 11.52
C SER A 20 -0.49 4.75 10.94
N VAL A 21 -0.49 5.06 9.63
CA VAL A 21 0.62 5.79 8.99
C VAL A 21 0.77 7.18 9.57
N ARG A 22 -0.33 7.93 9.72
CA ARG A 22 -0.33 9.27 10.32
C ARG A 22 0.17 9.30 11.76
N GLY A 23 0.09 8.18 12.46
CA GLY A 23 0.64 8.00 13.80
C GLY A 23 2.17 7.83 13.82
N PHE A 24 2.81 7.60 12.67
CA PHE A 24 4.26 7.50 12.58
C PHE A 24 4.89 8.89 12.51
N VAL A 25 5.93 9.10 13.33
CA VAL A 25 6.62 10.41 13.45
C VAL A 25 7.23 10.85 12.12
N ASP A 26 7.60 9.90 11.27
CA ASP A 26 8.25 10.10 9.98
C ASP A 26 7.41 9.68 8.76
N ASN A 27 6.22 9.09 8.96
CA ASN A 27 5.40 8.47 7.91
C ASN A 27 6.13 7.36 7.10
N LYS A 28 7.23 6.79 7.61
CA LYS A 28 8.08 5.85 6.87
C LYS A 28 8.24 4.52 7.60
N LYS A 29 7.13 3.78 7.75
CA LYS A 29 7.16 2.39 8.23
C LYS A 29 6.44 1.45 7.29
N LEU A 30 6.96 0.23 7.18
CA LEU A 30 6.28 -0.83 6.44
C LEU A 30 4.97 -1.21 7.12
N LEU A 31 3.87 -1.06 6.38
CA LEU A 31 2.56 -1.53 6.81
C LEU A 31 2.46 -3.02 6.60
N HIS A 32 2.25 -3.74 7.69
CA HIS A 32 2.10 -5.18 7.70
C HIS A 32 0.65 -5.53 7.43
N VAL A 33 0.36 -5.98 6.20
CA VAL A 33 -0.99 -6.27 5.73
C VAL A 33 -1.11 -7.74 5.31
N PRO A 34 -2.25 -8.40 5.59
CA PRO A 34 -2.51 -9.74 5.11
C PRO A 34 -2.80 -9.71 3.60
N VAL A 35 -2.06 -10.52 2.83
CA VAL A 35 -2.35 -10.75 1.41
C VAL A 35 -3.41 -11.84 1.25
N ALA A 36 -4.00 -11.95 0.06
CA ALA A 36 -5.04 -12.95 -0.25
C ALA A 36 -4.61 -14.41 0.04
N GLY A 37 -3.30 -14.69 0.02
CA GLY A 37 -2.71 -15.99 0.39
C GLY A 37 -2.56 -16.25 1.89
N GLY A 38 -2.95 -15.32 2.76
CA GLY A 38 -2.87 -15.45 4.22
C GLY A 38 -1.50 -15.11 4.83
N GLU A 39 -0.49 -14.81 4.01
CA GLU A 39 0.80 -14.30 4.45
C GLU A 39 0.68 -12.83 4.87
N ILE A 40 1.44 -12.41 5.88
CA ILE A 40 1.56 -11.00 6.27
C ILE A 40 2.81 -10.44 5.61
N VAL A 41 2.65 -9.38 4.83
CA VAL A 41 3.75 -8.73 4.10
C VAL A 41 3.87 -7.27 4.52
N GLY A 42 5.09 -6.78 4.68
CA GLY A 42 5.39 -5.36 4.87
C GLY A 42 5.38 -4.63 3.54
N LEU A 43 4.48 -3.66 3.38
CA LEU A 43 4.38 -2.83 2.18
C LEU A 43 4.70 -1.36 2.50
N PRO A 44 5.45 -0.66 1.63
CA PRO A 44 5.78 0.75 1.81
C PRO A 44 4.62 1.64 1.34
N LEU A 45 3.43 1.46 1.94
CA LEU A 45 2.24 2.24 1.63
C LEU A 45 2.31 3.61 2.32
N THR A 46 2.40 4.68 1.52
CA THR A 46 2.44 6.06 2.03
C THR A 46 1.07 6.58 2.43
N GLU A 47 1.04 7.64 3.24
CA GLU A 47 -0.20 8.35 3.59
C GLU A 47 -0.98 8.76 2.33
N GLU A 48 -0.30 9.32 1.33
CA GLU A 48 -0.91 9.73 0.07
C GLU A 48 -1.54 8.55 -0.68
N ALA A 49 -0.85 7.40 -0.73
CA ALA A 49 -1.37 6.21 -1.40
C ALA A 49 -2.62 5.65 -0.69
N LEU A 50 -2.65 5.68 0.65
CA LEU A 50 -3.79 5.23 1.44
C LEU A 50 -4.97 6.20 1.37
N ALA A 51 -4.71 7.52 1.39
CA ALA A 51 -5.74 8.53 1.19
C ALA A 51 -6.36 8.42 -0.21
N TRP A 52 -5.52 8.17 -1.23
CA TRP A 52 -5.99 7.89 -2.57
C TRP A 52 -6.83 6.61 -2.65
N LEU A 53 -6.37 5.52 -2.02
CA LEU A 53 -7.12 4.27 -1.93
C LEU A 53 -8.48 4.49 -1.27
N LEU A 54 -8.55 5.23 -0.17
CA LEU A 54 -9.81 5.51 0.51
C LEU A 54 -10.75 6.33 -0.39
N ASN A 55 -10.24 7.30 -1.14
CA ASN A 55 -11.06 8.10 -2.05
C ASN A 55 -11.65 7.25 -3.19
N VAL A 56 -10.87 6.34 -3.76
CA VAL A 56 -11.28 5.48 -4.89
C VAL A 56 -12.14 4.30 -4.42
N CYS A 57 -11.73 3.62 -3.36
CA CYS A 57 -12.34 2.39 -2.86
C CYS A 57 -13.48 2.68 -1.84
N GLY A 58 -13.54 3.87 -1.24
CA GLY A 58 -14.44 4.20 -0.12
C GLY A 58 -15.90 4.40 -0.48
N GLN A 59 -16.27 4.26 -1.75
CA GLN A 59 -17.66 4.42 -2.21
C GLN A 59 -18.53 3.19 -1.95
N VAL A 60 -17.93 2.06 -1.52
CA VAL A 60 -18.62 0.78 -1.30
C VAL A 60 -18.12 0.15 -0.01
N ASP A 61 -19.01 -0.20 0.91
CA ASP A 61 -18.67 -0.81 2.23
C ASP A 61 -18.12 -2.25 2.14
N GLU A 62 -17.98 -2.80 0.94
CA GLU A 62 -17.49 -4.16 0.70
C GLU A 62 -15.96 -4.19 0.52
N LYS A 63 -15.39 -5.39 0.66
CA LYS A 63 -13.96 -5.60 0.40
C LYS A 63 -13.62 -5.30 -1.05
N GLN A 64 -12.65 -4.40 -1.24
CA GLN A 64 -12.09 -4.09 -2.55
C GLN A 64 -10.84 -4.94 -2.80
N SER A 65 -10.72 -5.40 -4.05
CA SER A 65 -9.50 -6.07 -4.52
C SER A 65 -8.48 -5.02 -4.90
N ILE A 66 -7.39 -4.96 -4.15
CA ILE A 66 -6.30 -3.99 -4.32
C ILE A 66 -5.06 -4.76 -4.76
N VAL A 67 -4.38 -4.27 -5.79
CA VAL A 67 -3.13 -4.86 -6.27
C VAL A 67 -2.00 -3.89 -6.01
N VAL A 68 -0.98 -4.34 -5.27
CA VAL A 68 0.24 -3.60 -5.01
C VAL A 68 1.40 -4.27 -5.73
N GLN A 69 2.04 -3.57 -6.66
CA GLN A 69 3.20 -4.05 -7.39
C GLN A 69 4.43 -3.26 -6.98
N LEU A 70 5.49 -3.98 -6.62
CA LEU A 70 6.80 -3.44 -6.29
C LEU A 70 7.77 -3.80 -7.41
N ALA A 71 8.42 -2.80 -7.99
CA ALA A 71 9.45 -2.98 -9.01
C ALA A 71 10.69 -2.14 -8.67
N SER A 72 11.86 -2.78 -8.64
CA SER A 72 13.14 -2.05 -8.51
C SER A 72 13.34 -1.12 -9.70
N VAL A 73 13.57 0.17 -9.46
CA VAL A 73 13.93 1.16 -10.50
C VAL A 73 15.44 1.19 -10.66
N ASP A 74 16.15 1.26 -9.53
CA ASP A 74 17.60 1.16 -9.41
C ASP A 74 17.95 0.44 -8.10
N ASP A 75 19.21 0.54 -7.66
CA ASP A 75 19.72 -0.14 -6.46
C ASP A 75 19.11 0.41 -5.15
N GLU A 76 18.52 1.60 -5.15
CA GLU A 76 18.03 2.28 -3.95
C GLU A 76 16.51 2.49 -3.97
N ARG A 77 15.93 2.72 -5.15
CA ARG A 77 14.53 3.09 -5.33
C ARG A 77 13.67 1.92 -5.78
N THR A 78 12.52 1.81 -5.12
CA THR A 78 11.45 0.89 -5.49
C THR A 78 10.24 1.70 -5.96
N LYS A 79 9.79 1.40 -7.17
CA LYS A 79 8.52 1.88 -7.69
C LYS A 79 7.39 1.05 -7.12
N VAL A 80 6.41 1.73 -6.55
CA VAL A 80 5.19 1.16 -6.01
C VAL A 80 4.04 1.56 -6.92
N ASN A 81 3.29 0.56 -7.40
CA ASN A 81 2.05 0.77 -8.12
C ASN A 81 0.90 0.16 -7.33
N VAL A 82 -0.08 0.98 -6.98
CA VAL A 82 -1.28 0.57 -6.25
C VAL A 82 -2.48 0.71 -7.17
N ARG A 83 -3.26 -0.35 -7.36
CA ARG A 83 -4.51 -0.33 -8.16
C ARG A 83 -5.71 -0.65 -7.30
N CYS A 84 -6.80 0.12 -7.47
CA CYS A 84 -8.10 -0.18 -6.90
C CYS A 84 -9.24 0.23 -7.85
N PRO A 85 -10.21 -0.68 -8.12
CA PRO A 85 -10.08 -2.13 -7.97
C PRO A 85 -8.90 -2.68 -8.81
N ALA A 86 -8.59 -3.97 -8.76
CA ALA A 86 -7.42 -4.57 -9.44
C ALA A 86 -7.23 -4.20 -10.93
N GLY A 87 -8.31 -3.89 -11.65
CA GLY A 87 -8.30 -3.41 -13.06
C GLY A 87 -8.68 -1.94 -13.24
N GLY A 88 -8.75 -1.17 -12.15
CA GLY A 88 -9.20 0.21 -12.10
C GLY A 88 -8.06 1.22 -12.16
N GLU A 89 -8.24 2.34 -11.46
CA GLU A 89 -7.28 3.43 -11.41
C GLU A 89 -5.97 2.97 -10.75
N ILE A 90 -4.88 3.71 -11.04
CA ILE A 90 -3.54 3.40 -10.55
C ILE A 90 -2.92 4.63 -9.89
N CYS A 91 -2.42 4.45 -8.68
CA CYS A 91 -1.51 5.36 -8.01
C CYS A 91 -0.08 4.81 -8.13
N THR A 92 0.83 5.64 -8.62
CA THR A 92 2.24 5.26 -8.82
C THR A 92 3.14 6.25 -8.11
N TYR A 93 4.08 5.74 -7.32
CA TYR A 93 5.09 6.53 -6.63
C TYR A 93 6.39 5.72 -6.48
N GLU A 94 7.46 6.41 -6.06
CA GLU A 94 8.77 5.80 -5.80
C GLU A 94 9.13 6.02 -4.33
N VAL A 95 9.74 5.00 -3.72
CA VAL A 95 10.23 5.04 -2.34
C VAL A 95 11.65 4.53 -2.26
N LEU A 96 12.41 5.05 -1.28
CA LEU A 96 13.66 4.46 -0.84
C LEU A 96 13.33 3.44 0.26
N LEU A 97 13.42 2.14 -0.03
CA LEU A 97 13.04 1.10 0.95
C LEU A 97 13.88 1.17 2.23
N ALA A 98 15.13 1.64 2.13
CA ALA A 98 16.00 1.85 3.29
C ALA A 98 15.39 2.80 4.33
N GLU A 99 14.61 3.80 3.90
CA GLU A 99 13.96 4.73 4.83
C GLU A 99 12.78 4.09 5.58
N PHE A 100 12.31 2.91 5.16
CA PHE A 100 11.23 2.17 5.81
C PHE A 100 11.73 1.05 6.74
N ASP A 101 13.03 0.75 6.70
CA ASP A 101 13.71 -0.30 7.48
C ASP A 101 14.48 0.24 8.69
N GLU A 102 14.64 1.57 8.83
CA GLU A 102 15.32 2.15 10.01
C GLU A 102 14.48 1.98 11.28
N GLN A 103 15.02 1.19 12.22
CA GLN A 103 14.45 0.85 13.53
C GLN A 103 14.58 1.96 14.56
#